data_AF-A0A3D1PGL8-F1
#
_entry.id   AF-A0A3D1PGL8-F1
#
_cell.length_a   1.000
_cell.length_b   1.000
_cell.length_c   1.000
_cell.angle_alpha   90.00
_cell.angle_beta   90.00
_cell.angle_gamma   90.00
#
_symmetry.space_group_name_H-M   'P 1'
#
loop_
_entity.id
_entity.type
_entity.pdbx_description
1 polymer ?
#
loop_
_entity_poly.entity_id
_entity_poly.type
_entity_poly.pdbx_seq_one_letter_code
_entity_poly.pdbx_strand_id
1 'polypeptide(L)'
;IDLYYQHRVDPNTPIEETVGAMAQLVQEGKVRFLGLSEAAPQTIRRAHAIHPITALQNEYSLWSREVENEILPTCRELGISLVAFSP
;
A
#
# COMPACT_ATOMS: atom_id res chain seq x y z
N ILE A 1 -0.37 -3.67 16.57
CA ILE A 1 -0.95 -2.64 15.67
C ILE A 1 -1.79 -3.35 14.63
N ASP A 2 -3.05 -2.97 14.40
CA ASP A 2 -3.88 -3.69 13.42
C ASP A 2 -3.38 -3.49 11.98
N LEU A 3 -3.19 -2.24 11.56
CA LEU A 3 -2.74 -1.90 10.21
C LEU A 3 -1.52 -1.00 10.28
N TYR A 4 -0.41 -1.42 9.67
CA TYR A 4 0.85 -0.68 9.67
C TYR A 4 1.24 -0.25 8.25
N TYR A 5 1.42 1.06 8.06
CA TYR A 5 1.71 1.65 6.76
C TYR A 5 3.19 1.95 6.58
N GLN A 6 3.72 1.69 5.38
CA GLN A 6 4.81 2.52 4.87
C GLN A 6 4.20 3.85 4.42
N HIS A 7 4.56 4.94 5.10
CA HIS A 7 3.96 6.25 4.85
C HIS A 7 4.43 6.88 3.51
N ARG A 8 5.69 6.65 3.13
CA ARG A 8 6.26 7.08 1.86
C ARG A 8 7.19 6.02 1.33
N VAL A 9 7.12 5.77 0.02
CA VAL A 9 8.04 4.88 -0.67
C VAL A 9 9.43 5.52 -0.68
N ASP A 10 10.43 4.82 -0.16
CA ASP A 10 11.83 5.23 -0.25
C ASP A 10 12.35 4.95 -1.66
N PRO A 11 12.83 5.94 -2.42
CA PRO A 11 13.36 5.70 -3.77
C PRO A 11 14.70 4.94 -3.77
N ASN A 12 15.41 4.88 -2.65
CA ASN A 12 16.73 4.24 -2.54
C ASN A 12 16.67 2.79 -2.04
N THR A 13 15.53 2.37 -1.50
CA THR A 13 15.33 1.02 -0.98
C THR A 13 14.32 0.28 -1.85
N PRO A 14 14.65 -0.90 -2.40
CA PRO A 14 13.69 -1.73 -3.10
C PRO A 14 12.47 -2.00 -2.23
N ILE A 15 11.27 -1.85 -2.80
CA ILE A 15 10.02 -2.05 -2.06
C ILE A 15 9.91 -3.45 -1.45
N GLU A 16 10.50 -4.45 -2.10
CA GLU A 16 10.54 -5.83 -1.62
C GLU A 16 11.31 -5.99 -0.31
N GLU A 17 12.38 -5.21 -0.13
CA GLU A 17 13.15 -5.22 1.11
C GLU A 17 12.33 -4.59 2.25
N THR A 18 11.68 -3.46 1.98
CA THR A 18 10.83 -2.78 2.98
C THR A 18 9.64 -3.65 3.38
N VAL A 19 8.89 -4.19 2.41
CA VAL A 19 7.72 -5.03 2.68
C VAL A 19 8.13 -6.37 3.27
N GLY A 20 9.28 -6.93 2.88
CA GLY A 20 9.86 -8.11 3.50
C GLY A 20 10.14 -7.91 4.99
N ALA A 21 10.75 -6.78 5.37
CA ALA A 21 10.96 -6.43 6.77
C ALA A 21 9.63 -6.20 7.51
N MET A 22 8.65 -5.53 6.89
CA MET A 22 7.32 -5.37 7.46
C MET A 22 6.60 -6.71 7.67
N ALA A 23 6.77 -7.67 6.76
CA ALA A 23 6.18 -9.00 6.86
C ALA A 23 6.75 -9.80 8.05
N GLN A 24 8.02 -9.60 8.41
CA GLN A 24 8.59 -10.18 9.63
C GLN A 24 7.85 -9.68 10.88
N LEU A 25 7.46 -8.40 10.93
CA LEU A 25 6.65 -7.86 12.04
C LEU A 25 5.25 -8.51 12.12
N VAL A 26 4.70 -8.95 10.98
CA VAL A 26 3.45 -9.73 10.94
C VAL A 26 3.69 -11.11 11.53
N GLN A 27 4.77 -11.80 11.12
CA GLN A 27 5.14 -13.12 11.63
C GLN A 27 5.41 -13.12 13.13
N GLU A 28 6.04 -12.06 13.65
CA GLU A 28 6.28 -11.84 15.07
C GLU A 28 5.02 -11.44 15.86
N GLY A 29 3.88 -11.22 15.19
CA GLY A 29 2.62 -10.83 15.81
C GLY A 29 2.56 -9.38 16.30
N LYS A 30 3.52 -8.53 15.91
CA LYS A 30 3.56 -7.11 16.29
C LYS A 30 2.54 -6.28 15.52
N VAL A 31 2.31 -6.64 14.25
CA VAL A 31 1.31 -6.02 13.38
C VAL A 31 0.42 -7.08 12.74
N ARG A 32 -0.84 -6.76 12.44
CA ARG A 32 -1.77 -7.74 11.82
C ARG A 32 -1.81 -7.64 10.29
N PHE A 33 -1.80 -6.42 9.76
CA PHE A 33 -1.96 -6.14 8.34
C PHE A 33 -0.99 -5.04 7.89
N LEU A 34 -0.64 -5.09 6.60
CA LEU A 34 0.25 -4.10 5.98
C LEU A 34 -0.52 -3.19 5.04
N GLY A 35 -0.15 -1.91 5.04
CA GLY A 35 -0.63 -0.91 4.11
C GLY A 35 0.50 -0.13 3.47
N LEU A 36 0.20 0.54 2.36
CA LEU A 36 1.10 1.50 1.72
C LEU A 36 0.38 2.84 1.59
N SER A 37 1.15 3.92 1.48
CA SER A 37 0.61 5.24 1.12
C SER A 37 1.39 5.82 -0.05
N GLU A 38 0.65 6.43 -0.99
CA GLU A 38 1.20 7.13 -2.15
C GLU A 38 2.19 6.29 -2.98
N ALA A 39 1.91 4.98 -3.09
CA ALA A 39 2.71 4.07 -3.91
C ALA A 39 2.17 4.02 -5.35
N ALA A 40 3.08 4.02 -6.33
CA ALA A 40 2.72 3.86 -7.74
C ALA A 40 2.21 2.44 -8.06
N PRO A 41 1.42 2.23 -9.13
CA PRO A 41 0.83 0.92 -9.48
C PRO A 41 1.84 -0.22 -9.54
N GLN A 42 3.01 0.00 -10.15
CA GLN A 42 4.04 -1.01 -10.26
C GLN A 42 4.67 -1.36 -8.89
N THR A 43 4.85 -0.35 -8.03
CA THR A 43 5.34 -0.54 -6.66
C THR A 43 4.35 -1.34 -5.83
N ILE A 44 3.04 -1.07 -5.96
CA ILE A 44 1.98 -1.83 -5.29
C ILE A 44 2.02 -3.30 -5.69
N ARG A 45 2.15 -3.62 -6.98
CA ARG A 45 2.22 -5.01 -7.47
C ARG A 45 3.43 -5.75 -6.92
N ARG A 46 4.60 -5.10 -6.94
CA ARG A 46 5.86 -5.66 -6.40
C ARG A 46 5.75 -5.91 -4.89
N ALA A 47 5.22 -4.95 -4.14
CA ALA A 47 4.95 -5.11 -2.71
C ALA A 47 4.00 -6.28 -2.42
N HIS A 48 2.87 -6.32 -3.12
CA HIS A 48 1.82 -7.32 -2.91
C HIS A 48 2.30 -8.74 -3.23
N ALA A 49 3.26 -8.90 -4.14
CA ALA A 49 3.90 -10.17 -4.44
C ALA A 49 4.77 -10.71 -3.28
N ILE A 50 5.26 -9.84 -2.39
CA ILE A 50 6.06 -10.22 -1.21
C ILE A 50 5.16 -10.55 -0.02
N HIS A 51 4.19 -9.69 0.26
CA HIS A 51 3.19 -9.90 1.32
C HIS A 51 1.89 -9.19 0.95
N PRO A 52 0.70 -9.79 1.21
CA PRO A 52 -0.57 -9.16 0.89
C PRO A 52 -0.71 -7.76 1.51
N ILE A 53 -0.85 -6.75 0.65
CA ILE A 53 -1.16 -5.37 1.07
C ILE A 53 -2.66 -5.27 1.26
N THR A 54 -3.09 -4.90 2.47
CA THR A 54 -4.52 -4.82 2.83
C THR A 54 -5.14 -3.50 2.40
N ALA A 55 -4.38 -2.40 2.50
CA ALA A 55 -4.88 -1.06 2.21
C ALA A 55 -3.84 -0.19 1.49
N LEU A 56 -4.34 0.68 0.62
CA LEU A 56 -3.57 1.77 0.02
C LEU A 56 -4.21 3.09 0.40
N GLN A 57 -3.43 4.01 0.98
CA GLN A 57 -3.88 5.34 1.35
C GLN A 57 -3.39 6.40 0.35
N ASN A 58 -4.33 7.06 -0.31
CA ASN A 58 -4.07 8.09 -1.34
C ASN A 58 -5.08 9.24 -1.23
N GLU A 59 -4.72 10.40 -1.78
CA GLU A 59 -5.64 11.53 -1.95
C GLU A 59 -6.77 11.14 -2.92
N TYR A 60 -8.02 11.35 -2.52
CA TYR A 60 -9.16 11.13 -3.39
C TYR A 60 -10.38 11.93 -2.94
N SER A 61 -10.85 12.83 -3.81
CA SER A 61 -11.99 13.73 -3.57
C SER A 61 -12.72 14.05 -4.87
N LEU A 62 -13.73 14.92 -4.83
CA LEU A 62 -14.34 15.47 -6.05
C LEU A 62 -13.33 16.29 -6.89
N TRP A 63 -12.27 16.81 -6.27
CA TRP A 63 -11.27 17.68 -6.92
C TRP A 63 -9.99 16.95 -7.32
N SER A 64 -9.64 15.83 -6.66
CA SER A 64 -8.51 14.97 -7.02
C SER A 64 -9.00 13.56 -7.32
N ARG A 65 -8.92 13.17 -8.59
CA ARG A 65 -9.46 11.91 -9.12
C ARG A 65 -8.45 11.11 -9.93
N GLU A 66 -7.18 11.50 -9.89
CA GLU A 66 -6.08 10.87 -10.64
C GLU A 66 -5.94 9.38 -10.30
N VAL A 67 -6.28 9.01 -9.07
CA VAL A 67 -6.30 7.60 -8.62
C VAL A 67 -7.24 6.71 -9.44
N GLU A 68 -8.26 7.26 -10.11
CA GLU A 68 -9.20 6.48 -10.92
C GLU A 68 -8.56 5.85 -12.16
N ASN A 69 -7.47 6.44 -12.68
CA ASN A 69 -6.85 6.01 -13.93
C ASN A 69 -6.14 4.65 -13.79
N GLU A 70 -5.30 4.50 -12.76
CA GLU A 70 -4.42 3.32 -12.62
C GLU A 70 -4.39 2.73 -11.21
N ILE A 71 -4.49 3.57 -10.17
CA ILE A 71 -4.41 3.14 -8.77
C ILE A 71 -5.64 2.33 -8.37
N LEU A 72 -6.84 2.88 -8.55
CA LEU A 72 -8.10 2.21 -8.23
C LEU A 72 -8.29 0.89 -9.01
N PRO A 73 -8.02 0.83 -10.33
CA PRO A 73 -7.98 -0.44 -11.06
C PRO A 73 -7.01 -1.45 -10.46
N THR A 74 -5.78 -1.03 -10.13
CA THR A 74 -4.76 -1.91 -9.52
C THR A 74 -5.20 -2.42 -8.15
N CYS A 75 -5.77 -1.55 -7.31
CA CYS A 75 -6.32 -1.95 -6.00
C CYS A 75 -7.45 -2.96 -6.16
N ARG A 76 -8.39 -2.74 -7.09
CA ARG A 76 -9.50 -3.67 -7.35
C ARG A 76 -9.01 -5.04 -7.83
N GLU A 77 -8.05 -5.05 -8.74
CA GLU A 77 -7.46 -6.29 -9.27
C GLU A 77 -6.80 -7.12 -8.17
N LEU A 78 -6.07 -6.48 -7.26
CA LEU A 78 -5.32 -7.13 -6.18
C LEU A 78 -6.13 -7.32 -4.89
N GLY A 79 -7.41 -6.92 -4.86
CA GLY A 79 -8.24 -6.99 -3.65
C GLY A 79 -7.81 -6.06 -2.51
N ILE A 80 -7.16 -4.93 -2.83
CA ILE A 80 -6.66 -3.93 -1.88
C ILE A 80 -7.75 -2.87 -1.63
N SER A 81 -7.99 -2.52 -0.36
CA SER A 81 -8.91 -1.43 -0.01
C SER A 81 -8.25 -0.06 -0.23
N LEU A 82 -8.93 0.88 -0.89
CA LEU A 82 -8.49 2.27 -0.95
C LEU A 82 -8.98 3.02 0.30
N VAL A 83 -8.06 3.68 1.01
CA VAL A 83 -8.36 4.57 2.13
C VAL A 83 -8.10 6.00 1.67
N ALA A 84 -9.15 6.73 1.31
CA ALA A 84 -9.03 8.11 0.86
C ALA A 84 -8.60 9.03 2.02
N PHE A 85 -7.65 9.93 1.77
CA PHE A 85 -7.43 11.11 2.60
C PHE A 85 -7.82 12.38 1.84
N SER A 86 -8.12 13.44 2.59
CA SER A 86 -8.63 14.72 2.05
C SER A 86 -9.85 14.57 1.11
N PRO A 87 -10.95 13.90 1.54
CA PRO A 87 -12.12 13.64 0.69
C PRO A 87 -12.95 14.90 0.36
#